data_AF-A0A953TKH1-F1
#
_entry.id   AF-A0A953TKH1-F1
#
_cell.length_a   1.000
_cell.length_b   1.000
_cell.length_c   1.000
_cell.angle_alpha   90.00
_cell.angle_beta   90.00
_cell.angle_gamma   90.00
#
_symmetry.space_group_name_H-M   'P 1'
#
loop_
_entity.id
_entity.type
_entity.pdbx_description
1 polymer ?
#
loop_
_entity_poly.entity_id
_entity_poly.type
_entity_poly.pdbx_seq_one_letter_code
_entity_poly.pdbx_strand_id
1 'polypeptide(L)' 'MGERTPFTLDMFDDLCRLLPERADSDRSWTITREEIEARNFDLKAVNPYAKTDEDTRTPEELLDLIEAKGREVAEA' A
#
# COMPACT_ATOMS: atom_id res chain seq x y z
N MET A 1 13.45 1.61 -5.74
CA MET A 1 14.64 2.38 -5.30
C MET A 1 15.87 1.70 -5.86
N GLY A 2 16.76 2.42 -6.54
CA GLY A 2 17.92 1.81 -7.22
C GLY A 2 19.03 2.83 -7.45
N GLU A 3 20.17 2.38 -8.01
CA GLU A 3 21.38 3.21 -8.20
C GLU A 3 21.14 4.54 -8.94
N ARG A 4 20.14 4.58 -9.84
CA ARG A 4 19.76 5.78 -10.61
C ARG A 4 18.76 6.70 -9.90
N THR A 5 18.22 6.26 -8.76
CA THR A 5 17.27 7.02 -7.94
C THR A 5 17.69 6.85 -6.48
N PRO A 6 18.79 7.51 -6.08
CA PRO A 6 19.29 7.45 -4.71
C PRO A 6 18.23 7.99 -3.74
N PHE A 7 18.20 7.41 -2.55
CA PHE A 7 17.33 7.88 -1.47
C PHE A 7 17.99 9.08 -0.81
N THR A 8 17.35 10.25 -0.93
CA THR A 8 17.94 11.55 -0.56
C THR A 8 17.10 12.25 0.51
N LEU A 9 17.69 13.24 1.18
CA LEU A 9 17.07 13.90 2.34
C LEU A 9 15.78 14.65 1.99
N ASP A 10 15.67 15.20 0.78
CA ASP A 10 14.47 15.89 0.28
C ASP A 10 13.22 14.97 0.27
N MET A 11 13.42 13.65 0.18
CA MET A 11 12.31 12.70 0.28
C MET A 11 11.65 12.68 1.67
N PHE A 12 12.27 13.29 2.69
CA PHE A 12 11.74 13.45 4.04
C PHE A 12 11.11 14.82 4.31
N ASP A 13 11.11 15.75 3.36
CA ASP A 13 10.65 17.13 3.60
C ASP A 13 9.20 17.17 4.11
N ASP A 14 8.33 16.35 3.53
CA ASP A 14 6.93 16.28 3.96
C ASP A 14 6.78 15.72 5.39
N LEU A 15 7.56 14.70 5.74
CA LEU A 15 7.60 14.16 7.11
C LEU A 15 8.07 15.23 8.09
N CYS A 16 9.20 15.89 7.80
CA CYS A 16 9.79 16.92 8.65
C CYS A 16 8.83 18.09 8.88
N ARG A 17 8.03 18.45 7.86
CA ARG A 17 7.00 19.47 7.95
C ARG A 17 5.83 19.07 8.85
N LEU A 18 5.39 17.80 8.80
CA LEU A 18 4.23 17.32 9.56
C LEU A 18 4.55 16.90 11.00
N LEU A 19 5.80 16.48 11.25
CA LEU A 19 6.22 15.91 12.53
C LEU A 19 6.00 16.81 13.77
N PRO A 20 6.22 18.15 13.73
CA PRO A 20 6.04 19.01 14.91
C PRO A 20 4.63 18.98 15.47
N GLU A 21 3.63 18.87 14.59
CA GLU A 21 2.21 18.84 14.96
C GLU A 21 1.62 17.43 14.94
N ARG A 22 2.41 16.43 14.48
CA ARG A 22 1.93 15.07 14.17
C ARG A 22 0.71 15.11 13.26
N ALA A 23 0.73 16.02 12.28
CA ALA A 23 -0.40 16.24 11.40
C ALA A 23 -0.56 15.09 10.40
N ASP A 24 -1.83 14.75 10.13
CA ASP A 24 -2.17 13.69 9.18
C ASP A 24 -2.07 14.18 7.72
N SER A 25 -1.84 13.24 6.81
CA SER A 25 -1.81 13.37 5.36
C SER A 25 -2.17 12.04 4.69
N ASP A 26 -2.23 12.01 3.36
CA ASP A 26 -2.44 10.74 2.62
C ASP A 26 -1.39 9.66 2.94
N ARG A 27 -0.20 10.03 3.46
CA ARG A 27 0.91 9.11 3.77
C ARG A 27 1.38 9.16 5.23
N SER A 28 0.75 9.98 6.07
CA SER A 28 1.05 10.11 7.49
C SER A 28 -0.26 10.08 8.25
N TRP A 29 -0.43 9.17 9.20
CA TRP A 29 -1.66 9.12 9.97
C TRP A 29 -1.35 8.68 11.39
N THR A 30 -2.19 9.13 12.30
CA THR A 30 -2.15 8.72 13.71
C THR A 30 -3.23 7.68 13.99
N ILE A 31 -2.88 6.70 14.83
CA ILE A 31 -3.85 5.76 15.43
C ILE A 31 -3.74 5.87 16.95
N THR A 32 -4.84 5.63 17.66
CA THR A 32 -4.86 5.63 19.12
C THR A 32 -4.32 4.32 19.67
N ARG A 33 -4.05 4.31 20.98
CA ARG A 33 -3.65 3.09 21.68
C ARG A 33 -4.77 2.06 21.70
N GLU A 34 -6.01 2.49 21.88
CA GLU A 34 -7.19 1.62 21.88
C GLU A 34 -7.32 0.87 20.55
N GLU A 35 -7.04 1.52 19.42
CA GLU A 35 -7.02 0.87 18.10
C GLU A 35 -5.93 -0.21 18.00
N ILE A 36 -4.75 0.03 18.58
CA ILE A 36 -3.67 -0.96 18.64
C ILE A 36 -4.08 -2.17 19.50
N GLU A 37 -4.70 -1.93 20.66
CA GLU A 37 -5.18 -2.99 21.55
C GLU A 37 -6.27 -3.83 20.88
N ALA A 38 -7.22 -3.19 20.19
CA ALA A 38 -8.28 -3.86 19.43
C ALA A 38 -7.72 -4.74 18.29
N ARG A 39 -6.55 -4.38 17.75
CA ARG A 39 -5.81 -5.15 16.74
C ARG A 39 -4.87 -6.20 17.34
N ASN A 40 -5.02 -6.55 18.63
CA ASN A 40 -4.15 -7.49 19.33
C ASN A 40 -2.66 -7.10 19.25
N PHE A 41 -2.39 -5.80 19.40
CA PHE A 41 -1.05 -5.21 19.31
C PHE A 41 -0.34 -5.41 17.96
N ASP A 42 -1.11 -5.57 16.88
CA ASP A 42 -0.56 -5.55 15.52
C ASP A 42 -0.07 -4.15 15.15
N LEU A 43 1.26 -3.97 15.17
CA LEU A 43 1.95 -2.72 14.83
C LEU A 43 2.25 -2.60 13.33
N LYS A 44 1.65 -3.42 12.47
CA LYS A 44 1.86 -3.33 11.03
C LYS A 44 1.45 -1.95 10.52
N ALA A 45 2.43 -1.21 10.00
CA ALA A 45 2.28 0.13 9.43
C ALA A 45 1.64 0.11 8.03
N VAL A 46 0.52 -0.58 7.88
CA VAL A 46 -0.29 -0.51 6.66
C VAL A 46 -1.10 0.76 6.73
N ASN A 47 -0.97 1.61 5.71
CA ASN A 47 -1.78 2.82 5.59
C ASN A 47 -3.20 2.45 5.18
N PRO A 48 -4.21 2.59 6.05
CA PRO A 48 -5.60 2.30 5.69
C PRO A 48 -6.18 3.35 4.73
N TYR A 49 -5.56 4.52 4.64
CA TYR A 49 -5.99 5.64 3.79
C TYR A 49 -5.24 5.66 2.44
N ALA A 50 -4.36 4.69 2.20
CA ALA A 50 -3.67 4.59 0.92
C ALA A 50 -4.69 4.37 -0.19
N LYS A 51 -4.78 5.35 -1.10
CA LYS A 51 -5.49 5.18 -2.37
C LYS A 51 -4.63 4.32 -3.27
N THR A 52 -4.92 3.02 -3.32
CA THR A 52 -4.30 2.12 -4.29
C THR A 52 -5.19 1.98 -5.52
N ASP A 53 -4.61 2.27 -6.69
CA ASP A 53 -5.14 1.78 -7.97
C ASP A 53 -4.62 0.35 -8.11
N GLU A 54 -5.20 -0.55 -7.32
CA GLU A 54 -4.85 -1.96 -7.29
C GLU A 54 -5.91 -2.77 -8.03
N ASP A 55 -5.43 -3.79 -8.73
CA ASP A 55 -6.28 -4.80 -9.31
C ASP A 55 -7.02 -5.56 -8.20
N THR A 56 -8.35 -5.42 -8.16
CA THR A 56 -9.18 -6.02 -7.13
C THR A 56 -9.54 -7.48 -7.40
N ARG A 57 -9.01 -8.06 -8.49
CA ARG A 57 -9.28 -9.46 -8.83
C ARG A 57 -8.71 -10.41 -7.78
N THR A 58 -9.49 -11.40 -7.37
CA THR A 58 -9.00 -12.43 -6.46
C THR A 58 -8.02 -13.37 -7.18
N PRO A 59 -7.18 -14.12 -6.43
CA PRO A 59 -6.34 -15.15 -7.03
C PRO A 59 -7.12 -16.13 -7.91
N GLU A 60 -8.34 -16.51 -7.52
CA GLU A 60 -9.22 -17.39 -8.28
C GLU A 60 -9.67 -16.76 -9.60
N GLU A 61 -10.12 -15.50 -9.57
CA GLU A 61 -10.51 -14.77 -10.78
C GLU A 61 -9.34 -14.60 -11.76
N LEU A 62 -8.13 -14.43 -11.23
CA LEU A 62 -6.91 -14.40 -12.04
C LEU A 62 -6.61 -15.76 -12.67
N LEU A 63 -6.81 -16.86 -11.94
CA LEU A 63 -6.64 -18.22 -12.46
C LEU A 63 -7.67 -18.53 -13.55
N ASP A 64 -8.94 -18.19 -13.33
CA ASP A 64 -10.02 -18.35 -14.31
C ASP A 64 -9.72 -17.57 -15.60
N LEU A 65 -9.20 -16.34 -15.46
CA LEU A 65 -8.78 -15.53 -16.60
C LEU A 65 -7.62 -16.15 -17.37
N ILE A 66 -6.62 -16.70 -16.66
CA ILE A 66 -5.49 -17.39 -17.28
C ILE A 66 -5.97 -18.60 -18.07
N GLU A 67 -6.88 -19.41 -17.50
CA GLU A 67 -7.45 -20.58 -18.18
C GLU A 67 -8.29 -20.20 -19.41
N ALA A 68 -9.13 -19.17 -19.29
CA ALA A 68 -9.91 -18.66 -20.42
C ALA A 68 -9.00 -18.20 -21.57
N LYS A 69 -7.94 -17.43 -21.26
CA LYS A 69 -6.97 -16.98 -22.26
C LYS A 69 -6.15 -18.12 -22.85
N GLY A 70 -5.85 -19.16 -22.06
CA GLY A 70 -5.20 -20.37 -22.55
C GLY A 70 -6.02 -21.11 -23.60
N ARG A 71 -7.34 -21.20 -23.43
CA ARG A 71 -8.25 -21.81 -24.42
C ARG A 71 -8.34 -20.99 -25.70
N GLU A 72 -8.50 -19.68 -25.60
CA GLU A 72 -8.53 -18.77 -26.77
C GLU A 72 -7.29 -18.94 -27.66
N VAL A 73 -6.10 -19.10 -27.05
CA VAL A 73 -4.84 -19.30 -27.78
C VAL A 73 -4.77 -20.70 -28.42
N ALA A 74 -5.29 -21.73 -27.76
CA ALA A 74 -5.27 -23.10 -28.28
C ALA A 74 -6.27 -23.32 -29.44
N GLU A 75 -7.31 -22.50 -29.52
CA GLU A 75 -8.34 -22.53 -30.57
C GLU A 75 -7.98 -21.68 -31.81
N ALA A 76 -6.89 -20.90 -31.76
CA ALA A 76 -6.39 -20.03 -32.85
C ALA A 76 -5.31 -20.69 -33.70
#